data_AF-A0A6N7PDM8-F1
#
_entry.id   AF-A0A6N7PDM8-F1
#
_cell.length_a   1.000
_cell.length_b   1.000
_cell.length_c   1.000
_cell.angle_alpha   90.00
_cell.angle_beta   90.00
_cell.angle_gamma   90.00
#
_symmetry.space_group_name_H-M   'P 1'
#
loop_
_entity.id
_entity.type
_entity.pdbx_description
1 polymer ?
#
loop_
_entity_poly.entity_id
_entity_poly.type
_entity_poly.pdbx_seq_one_letter_code
_entity_poly.pdbx_strand_id
1 'polypeptide(L)'
;MPHIVHFVNPGRIMIKNFKSKALRALWEYDDASRLPARLLTKILFMLDQLNDAEIVPDDLSGIKGWRIHPLKGPVKNLWSLTVTGNYRIVFLFDGGNAYNVDYLDYH
;
A
#
# COMPACT_ATOMS: atom_id res chain seq x y z
N MET A 1 5.14 -24.90 -0.28
CA MET A 1 4.71 -23.50 -0.03
C MET A 1 4.36 -22.94 -1.39
N PRO A 2 3.12 -22.50 -1.67
CA PRO A 2 2.82 -22.00 -3.00
C PRO A 2 3.47 -20.62 -3.12
N HIS A 3 4.34 -20.48 -4.10
CA HIS A 3 4.80 -19.18 -4.58
C HIS A 3 3.56 -18.41 -5.02
N ILE A 4 3.25 -17.31 -4.34
CA ILE A 4 2.28 -16.34 -4.84
C ILE A 4 2.97 -15.70 -6.04
N VAL A 5 2.69 -16.24 -7.22
CA VAL A 5 3.12 -15.62 -8.47
C VAL A 5 2.27 -14.36 -8.58
N HIS A 6 2.84 -13.21 -8.24
CA HIS A 6 2.26 -11.93 -8.60
C HIS A 6 2.11 -11.93 -10.12
N PHE A 7 0.88 -12.10 -10.62
CA PHE A 7 0.60 -11.97 -12.03
C PHE A 7 0.75 -10.48 -12.38
N VAL A 8 1.97 -10.09 -12.75
CA VAL A 8 2.26 -8.77 -13.30
C VAL A 8 1.51 -8.67 -14.63
N ASN A 9 0.40 -7.94 -14.62
CA ASN A 9 -0.38 -7.65 -15.82
C ASN A 9 0.34 -6.54 -16.59
N PRO A 10 0.91 -6.78 -17.78
CA PRO A 10 1.82 -5.86 -18.47
C PRO A 10 1.17 -4.55 -18.94
N GLY A 11 -0.14 -4.36 -18.70
CA GLY A 11 -0.88 -3.13 -18.98
C GLY A 11 -1.17 -2.22 -17.79
N ARG A 12 -0.83 -2.60 -16.53
CA ARG A 12 -1.10 -1.77 -15.34
C ARG A 12 0.04 -1.83 -14.34
N ILE A 13 0.81 -0.75 -14.24
CA ILE A 13 1.60 -0.46 -13.05
C ILE A 13 0.91 0.71 -12.37
N MET A 14 0.30 0.50 -11.20
CA MET A 14 -0.39 1.58 -10.48
C MET A 14 0.29 1.95 -9.16
N ILE A 15 1.21 1.15 -8.59
CA ILE A 15 2.23 1.67 -7.65
C ILE A 15 3.49 2.07 -8.42
N LYS A 16 3.86 3.34 -8.38
CA LYS A 16 5.01 3.86 -9.16
C LYS A 16 6.33 3.83 -8.41
N ASN A 17 6.30 4.05 -7.10
CA ASN A 17 7.49 3.99 -6.27
C ASN A 17 7.13 3.86 -4.78
N PHE A 18 8.12 3.45 -4.01
CA PHE A 18 8.06 3.30 -2.56
C PHE A 18 9.05 4.25 -1.89
N LYS A 19 8.59 4.90 -0.82
CA LYS A 19 9.46 5.56 0.15
C LYS A 19 9.93 4.58 1.23
N SER A 20 9.08 3.63 1.61
CA SER A 20 9.45 2.58 2.55
C SER A 20 10.36 1.54 1.91
N LYS A 21 11.58 1.40 2.44
CA LYS A 21 12.50 0.34 2.04
C LYS A 21 11.98 -1.06 2.35
N ALA A 22 11.10 -1.21 3.33
CA ALA A 22 10.54 -2.50 3.73
C ALA A 22 9.43 -2.94 2.77
N LEU A 23 8.51 -2.03 2.42
CA LEU A 23 7.48 -2.32 1.41
C LEU A 23 8.09 -2.56 0.04
N ARG A 24 9.10 -1.76 -0.34
CA ARG A 24 9.84 -1.97 -1.59
C ARG A 24 10.50 -3.35 -1.65
N ALA A 25 11.17 -3.74 -0.56
CA ALA A 25 11.84 -5.03 -0.46
C ALA A 25 10.85 -6.19 -0.67
N LEU A 26 9.70 -6.11 -0.01
CA LEU A 26 8.62 -7.07 -0.17
C LEU A 26 8.06 -7.08 -1.60
N TRP A 27 7.74 -5.92 -2.18
CA TRP A 27 7.03 -5.82 -3.45
C TRP A 27 7.89 -6.13 -4.67
N GLU A 28 9.14 -5.64 -4.71
CA GLU A 28 10.01 -5.78 -5.87
C GLU A 28 10.88 -7.05 -5.82
N TYR A 29 11.16 -7.57 -4.62
CA TYR A 29 12.16 -8.63 -4.43
C TYR A 29 11.67 -9.82 -3.59
N ASP A 30 10.39 -9.85 -3.20
CA ASP A 30 9.81 -10.88 -2.30
C ASP A 30 10.57 -10.99 -0.95
N ASP A 31 11.23 -9.90 -0.52
CA ASP A 31 11.99 -9.84 0.74
C ASP A 31 11.13 -9.28 1.87
N ALA A 32 10.56 -10.20 2.64
CA ALA A 32 9.72 -9.93 3.80
C ALA A 32 10.49 -9.69 5.11
N SER A 33 11.83 -9.77 5.11
CA SER A 33 12.65 -9.77 6.34
C SER A 33 12.50 -8.52 7.21
N ARG A 34 11.98 -7.43 6.64
CA ARG A 34 11.86 -6.11 7.28
C ARG A 34 10.47 -5.80 7.82
N LEU A 35 9.54 -6.76 7.73
CA LEU A 35 8.16 -6.59 8.17
C LEU A 35 7.77 -7.70 9.15
N PRO A 36 6.85 -7.42 10.10
CA PRO A 36 6.40 -8.44 11.03
C PRO A 36 5.66 -9.56 10.29
N ALA A 37 6.08 -10.81 10.46
CA ALA A 37 5.50 -11.98 9.79
C ALA A 37 3.97 -12.04 9.89
N ARG A 38 3.42 -11.70 11.06
CA ARG A 38 1.97 -11.67 11.32
C ARG A 38 1.18 -10.66 10.47
N LEU A 39 1.85 -9.66 9.88
CA LEU A 39 1.23 -8.62 9.07
C LEU A 39 1.46 -8.82 7.58
N LEU A 40 2.34 -9.73 7.16
CA LEU A 40 2.75 -9.88 5.76
C LEU A 40 1.57 -10.12 4.82
N THR A 41 0.72 -11.09 5.12
CA THR A 41 -0.46 -11.40 4.29
C THR A 41 -1.38 -10.19 4.14
N LYS A 42 -1.57 -9.41 5.21
CA LYS A 42 -2.40 -8.20 5.17
C LYS A 42 -1.73 -7.09 4.38
N ILE A 43 -0.43 -6.88 4.55
CA ILE A 43 0.33 -5.86 3.84
C ILE A 43 0.36 -6.17 2.35
N LEU A 44 0.63 -7.41 1.95
CA LEU A 44 0.59 -7.83 0.55
C LEU A 44 -0.78 -7.56 -0.07
N PHE A 45 -1.85 -8.02 0.59
CA PHE A 45 -3.21 -7.75 0.12
C PHE A 45 -3.51 -6.25 0.01
N MET A 46 -2.98 -5.43 0.93
CA MET A 46 -3.10 -3.97 0.85
C MET A 46 -2.37 -3.37 -0.35
N LEU A 47 -1.17 -3.86 -0.66
CA LEU A 47 -0.40 -3.40 -1.81
C LEU A 47 -1.03 -3.86 -3.13
N ASP A 48 -1.55 -5.09 -3.20
CA ASP A 48 -2.26 -5.60 -4.37
C ASP A 48 -3.49 -4.73 -4.69
N GLN A 49 -4.38 -4.50 -3.71
CA GLN A 49 -5.54 -3.63 -3.92
C GLN A 49 -5.16 -2.19 -4.27
N LEU A 50 -4.07 -1.66 -3.69
CA LEU A 50 -3.58 -0.32 -4.04
C LEU A 50 -3.02 -0.28 -5.47
N ASN A 51 -2.37 -1.34 -5.92
CA ASN A 51 -1.88 -1.47 -7.29
C ASN A 51 -3.00 -1.69 -8.31
N ASP A 52 -4.20 -2.09 -7.87
CA ASP A 52 -5.36 -2.25 -8.75
C ASP A 52 -6.32 -1.05 -8.73
N ALA A 53 -6.18 -0.14 -7.76
CA ALA A 53 -7.09 0.98 -7.56
C ALA A 53 -6.96 2.06 -8.65
N GLU A 54 -8.07 2.38 -9.32
CA GLU A 54 -8.20 3.46 -10.30
C GLU A 54 -8.66 4.76 -9.65
N ILE A 55 -9.54 4.66 -8.64
CA ILE A 55 -10.19 5.79 -7.98
C ILE A 55 -10.07 5.64 -6.46
N VAL A 56 -9.43 6.63 -5.84
CA VAL A 56 -9.31 6.74 -4.38
C VAL A 56 -10.15 7.92 -3.90
N PRO A 57 -11.00 7.74 -2.87
CA PRO A 57 -11.03 6.60 -1.95
C PRO A 57 -11.94 5.43 -2.36
N ASP A 58 -12.72 5.57 -3.43
CA ASP A 58 -13.87 4.72 -3.71
C ASP A 58 -13.53 3.22 -3.77
N ASP A 59 -12.48 2.84 -4.50
CA ASP A 59 -12.07 1.43 -4.69
C ASP A 59 -11.59 0.75 -3.40
N LEU A 60 -11.15 1.53 -2.42
CA LEU A 60 -10.56 1.02 -1.18
C LEU A 60 -11.49 1.21 0.03
N SER A 61 -12.50 2.07 -0.09
CA SER A 61 -13.40 2.46 1.01
C SER A 61 -14.27 1.31 1.53
N GLY A 62 -14.59 0.33 0.68
CA GLY A 62 -15.40 -0.84 1.02
C GLY A 62 -14.68 -1.86 1.92
N ILE A 63 -13.36 -1.77 2.08
CA ILE A 63 -12.57 -2.77 2.81
C ILE A 63 -12.59 -2.47 4.31
N LYS A 64 -13.25 -3.34 5.07
CA LYS A 64 -13.43 -3.18 6.52
C LYS A 64 -12.08 -3.10 7.24
N GLY A 65 -11.97 -2.12 8.14
CA GLY A 65 -10.80 -1.93 9.00
C GLY A 65 -9.65 -1.14 8.37
N TRP A 66 -9.70 -0.85 7.06
CA TRP A 66 -8.66 -0.05 6.40
C TRP A 66 -8.81 1.44 6.67
N ARG A 67 -10.03 1.91 6.94
CA ARG A 67 -10.30 3.29 7.37
C ARG A 67 -9.57 4.31 6.51
N ILE A 68 -9.75 4.22 5.18
CA ILE A 68 -9.10 5.14 4.26
C ILE A 68 -9.54 6.57 4.53
N HIS A 69 -8.60 7.49 4.59
CA HIS A 69 -8.89 8.91 4.76
C HIS A 69 -7.75 9.77 4.23
N PRO A 70 -8.03 11.00 3.79
CA PRO A 70 -7.00 11.95 3.42
C PRO A 70 -6.27 12.42 4.69
N LEU A 71 -4.95 12.58 4.60
CA LEU A 71 -4.16 13.22 5.65
C LEU A 71 -4.24 14.74 5.49
N LYS A 72 -4.38 15.44 6.62
CA LYS A 72 -4.34 16.90 6.65
C LYS A 72 -2.89 17.37 6.58
N GLY A 73 -2.60 18.38 5.77
CA GLY A 73 -1.27 18.95 5.65
C GLY A 73 -1.09 19.76 4.36
N PRO A 74 0.13 20.26 4.10
CA PRO A 74 0.42 21.02 2.88
C PRO A 74 0.46 20.15 1.61
N VAL A 75 0.61 18.83 1.79
CA VAL A 75 0.72 17.87 0.68
C VAL A 75 -0.68 17.44 0.26
N LYS A 76 -1.09 17.81 -0.96
CA LYS A 76 -2.37 17.41 -1.54
C LYS A 76 -2.36 15.92 -1.91
N ASN A 77 -3.54 15.31 -1.93
CA ASN A 77 -3.78 13.92 -2.33
C ASN A 77 -2.97 12.87 -1.55
N LEU A 78 -2.60 13.18 -0.30
CA LEU A 78 -1.96 12.24 0.59
C LEU A 78 -3.03 11.46 1.36
N TRP A 79 -2.98 10.14 1.25
CA TRP A 79 -3.94 9.21 1.84
C TRP A 79 -3.28 8.31 2.87
N SER A 80 -4.10 7.81 3.79
CA SER A 80 -3.68 6.86 4.81
C SER A 80 -4.63 5.68 4.90
N LEU A 81 -4.06 4.47 4.95
CA LEU A 81 -4.73 3.21 5.24
C LEU A 81 -4.23 2.63 6.56
N THR A 82 -5.14 2.09 7.36
CA THR A 82 -4.85 1.42 8.62
C THR A 82 -4.43 -0.02 8.41
N VAL A 83 -3.19 -0.33 8.76
CA VAL A 83 -2.69 -1.72 8.77
C VAL A 83 -3.11 -2.41 10.07
N THR A 84 -2.69 -1.90 11.21
CA THR A 84 -3.11 -2.33 12.54
C THR A 84 -2.63 -1.32 13.59
N GLY A 85 -3.32 -1.18 14.72
CA GLY A 85 -2.91 -0.27 15.81
C GLY A 85 -2.52 1.11 15.29
N ASN A 86 -1.25 1.48 15.43
CA ASN A 86 -0.68 2.75 14.95
C ASN A 86 -0.01 2.67 13.58
N TYR A 87 0.14 1.46 13.01
CA TYR A 87 0.76 1.27 11.71
C TYR A 87 -0.16 1.71 10.57
N ARG A 88 0.38 2.49 9.64
CA ARG A 88 -0.30 2.95 8.43
C ARG A 88 0.52 2.66 7.18
N ILE A 89 -0.19 2.42 6.07
CA ILE A 89 0.35 2.64 4.75
C ILE A 89 -0.13 4.02 4.30
N VAL A 90 0.80 4.88 3.89
CA VAL A 90 0.48 6.22 3.37
C VAL A 90 1.01 6.35 1.95
N PHE A 91 0.29 7.08 1.10
CA PHE A 91 0.64 7.23 -0.30
C PHE A 91 0.03 8.49 -0.88
N LEU A 92 0.69 9.04 -1.89
CA LEU A 92 0.08 10.02 -2.79
C LEU A 92 -0.71 9.30 -3.86
N PHE A 93 -1.87 9.83 -4.22
CA PHE A 93 -2.65 9.27 -5.32
C PHE A 93 -2.94 10.32 -6.38
N ASP A 94 -2.56 10.05 -7.62
CA ASP A 94 -2.81 10.95 -8.74
C ASP A 94 -3.00 10.17 -10.05
N GLY A 95 -4.05 10.52 -10.79
CA GLY A 95 -4.36 9.93 -12.10
C GLY A 95 -4.37 8.40 -12.14
N GLY A 96 -4.90 7.74 -11.10
CA GLY A 96 -4.91 6.27 -11.02
C GLY A 96 -3.55 5.68 -10.65
N ASN A 97 -2.66 6.43 -10.02
CA ASN A 97 -1.35 5.94 -9.62
C ASN A 97 -1.03 6.33 -8.18
N ALA A 98 -0.50 5.37 -7.43
CA ALA A 98 0.06 5.54 -6.10
C ALA A 98 1.57 5.86 -6.17
N TYR A 99 1.98 6.88 -5.44
CA TYR A 99 3.37 7.33 -5.33
C TYR A 99 3.78 7.44 -3.86
N ASN A 100 5.09 7.41 -3.64
CA ASN A 100 5.74 7.58 -2.36
C ASN A 100 5.14 6.68 -1.28
N VAL A 101 4.81 5.43 -1.66
CA VAL A 101 4.15 4.49 -0.75
C VAL A 101 5.07 4.21 0.43
N ASP A 102 4.59 4.50 1.63
CA ASP A 102 5.36 4.44 2.88
C ASP A 102 4.63 3.60 3.93
N TYR A 103 5.39 3.07 4.89
CA TYR A 103 4.88 2.30 6.03
C TYR A 103 5.32 3.00 7.30
N LEU A 104 4.39 3.64 7.98
CA LEU A 104 4.65 4.48 9.14
C LEU A 104 4.08 3.85 10.41
N ASP A 105 4.80 4.05 11.52
CA ASP A 105 4.30 3.81 12.86
C ASP A 105 4.01 5.16 13.51
N TYR A 106 2.76 5.43 13.88
CA TYR A 106 2.42 6.59 14.70
C TYR A 106 2.67 6.26 16.18
N HIS A 107 3.93 6.16 16.57
CA HIS A 107 4.36 6.16 17.98
C HIS A 107 5.46 7.21 18.18
#